data_AF-A0A9E4FCS8-F1
#
_entry.id   AF-A0A9E4FCS8-F1
#
_cell.length_a   1.000
_cell.length_b   1.000
_cell.length_c   1.000
_cell.angle_alpha   90.00
_cell.angle_beta   90.00
_cell.angle_gamma   90.00
#
_symmetry.space_group_name_H-M   'P 1'
#
loop_
_entity.id
_entity.type
_entity.pdbx_description
1 polymer ?
#
loop_
_entity_poly.entity_id
_entity_poly.type
_entity_poly.pdbx_seq_one_letter_code
_entity_poly.pdbx_strand_id
1 'polypeptide(L)'
;MRSALPLVVVTVFLAGCKGGASITVDATVPRPLVDPIRAAIGVYFDDALVNYVHEEELEEYGAYRLDIGASQAPVFARVFDAMFQDVVRVKPAD
;
A
#
# COMPACT_ATOMS: atom_id res chain seq x y z
N MET A 1 10.29 47.38 -19.79
CA MET A 1 10.12 46.29 -18.80
C MET A 1 8.67 45.79 -18.72
N ARG A 2 7.99 45.51 -19.84
CA ARG A 2 6.56 45.13 -19.87
C ARG A 2 6.24 43.75 -20.46
N SER A 3 7.22 43.05 -21.04
CA SER A 3 7.00 41.78 -21.75
C SER A 3 7.54 40.52 -21.02
N ALA A 4 7.96 40.63 -19.76
CA ALA A 4 8.45 39.47 -18.99
C ALA A 4 7.32 38.64 -18.37
N LEU A 5 6.14 39.23 -18.17
CA LEU A 5 4.98 38.58 -17.53
C LEU A 5 4.50 37.30 -18.25
N PRO A 6 4.34 37.25 -19.59
CA PRO A 6 3.86 36.04 -20.26
C PRO A 6 4.90 34.91 -20.21
N LEU A 7 6.19 35.25 -20.20
CA LEU A 7 7.28 34.27 -20.16
C LEU A 7 7.34 33.54 -18.82
N VAL A 8 7.11 34.28 -17.71
CA VAL A 8 7.06 33.74 -16.35
C VAL A 8 5.85 32.82 -16.16
N VAL A 9 4.69 33.20 -16.69
CA VAL A 9 3.48 32.36 -16.61
C VAL A 9 3.71 31.03 -17.34
N VAL A 10 4.32 31.06 -18.52
CA VAL A 10 4.63 29.84 -19.28
C VAL A 10 5.63 28.95 -18.52
N THR A 11 6.67 29.51 -17.89
CA THR A 11 7.64 28.70 -17.13
C THR A 11 7.06 28.03 -15.90
N VAL A 12 6.05 28.63 -15.26
CA VAL A 12 5.32 28.03 -14.13
C VAL A 12 4.48 26.84 -14.61
N PHE A 13 3.88 26.90 -15.80
CA PHE A 13 3.15 25.76 -16.38
C PHE A 13 4.04 24.62 -16.88
N LEU A 14 5.31 24.90 -17.24
CA LEU A 14 6.29 23.87 -17.60
C LEU A 14 6.97 23.21 -16.41
N ALA A 15 6.82 23.75 -15.19
CA ALA A 15 7.11 23.03 -13.96
C ALA A 15 5.99 22.00 -13.70
N GLY A 16 5.87 21.00 -14.58
CA GLY A 16 5.04 19.84 -14.31
C GLY A 16 5.40 19.26 -12.95
N CYS A 17 4.41 18.70 -12.24
CA CYS A 17 4.63 18.09 -10.94
C CYS A 17 5.71 17.00 -11.07
N LYS A 18 6.97 17.35 -10.75
CA LYS A 18 8.02 16.38 -10.41
C LYS A 18 7.67 15.86 -9.02
N GLY A 19 6.56 15.12 -8.97
CA GLY A 19 5.80 14.87 -7.77
C GLY A 19 5.76 13.38 -7.54
N GLY A 20 6.52 12.96 -6.54
CA GLY A 20 6.37 11.67 -5.91
C GLY A 20 4.90 11.26 -5.71
N ALA A 21 4.60 9.98 -5.91
CA ALA A 21 3.26 9.45 -5.72
C ALA A 21 3.16 8.70 -4.38
N SER A 22 2.09 8.99 -3.63
CA SER A 22 1.66 8.15 -2.52
C SER A 22 0.63 7.15 -3.05
N ILE A 23 0.93 5.86 -2.96
CA ILE A 23 0.11 4.80 -3.54
C ILE A 23 -0.38 3.87 -2.43
N THR A 24 -1.69 3.61 -2.42
CA THR A 24 -2.33 2.58 -1.59
C THR A 24 -3.03 1.60 -2.52
N VAL A 25 -2.73 0.31 -2.37
CA VAL A 25 -3.32 -0.75 -3.19
C VAL A 25 -4.54 -1.30 -2.50
N ASP A 26 -5.70 -1.19 -3.15
CA ASP A 26 -6.91 -1.92 -2.77
C ASP A 26 -7.02 -3.19 -3.64
N ALA A 27 -7.13 -4.36 -3.01
CA ALA A 27 -7.03 -5.65 -3.69
C ALA A 27 -8.16 -6.60 -3.29
N THR A 28 -8.94 -7.06 -4.26
CA THR A 28 -10.03 -8.02 -4.05
C THR A 28 -9.52 -9.45 -4.13
N VAL A 29 -9.86 -10.31 -3.16
CA VAL A 29 -9.52 -11.75 -3.19
C VAL A 29 -10.68 -12.53 -3.83
N PRO A 30 -10.45 -13.30 -4.90
CA PRO A 30 -11.50 -14.10 -5.53
C PRO A 30 -11.94 -15.26 -4.64
N ARG A 31 -13.14 -15.78 -4.86
CA ARG A 31 -13.63 -16.96 -4.12
C ARG A 31 -12.81 -18.21 -4.46
N PRO A 32 -12.31 -18.96 -3.46
CA PRO A 32 -11.65 -20.24 -3.71
C PRO A 32 -12.57 -21.25 -4.40
N LEU A 33 -12.00 -22.09 -5.26
CA LEU A 33 -12.71 -23.19 -5.93
C LEU A 33 -12.73 -24.49 -5.10
N VAL A 34 -12.06 -24.48 -3.95
CA VAL A 34 -11.91 -25.63 -3.04
C VAL A 34 -12.48 -25.30 -1.67
N ASP A 35 -12.85 -26.33 -0.93
CA ASP A 35 -13.36 -26.15 0.43
C ASP A 35 -12.28 -25.62 1.39
N PRO A 36 -12.64 -24.76 2.36
CA PRO A 36 -11.72 -24.29 3.39
C PRO A 36 -11.14 -25.44 4.23
N ILE A 37 -9.89 -25.26 4.67
CA ILE A 37 -9.21 -26.17 5.56
C ILE A 37 -9.94 -26.20 6.91
N ARG A 38 -10.28 -27.41 7.37
CA ARG A 38 -10.95 -27.66 8.66
C ARG A 38 -9.97 -27.53 9.84
N ALA A 39 -9.47 -26.32 10.05
CA ALA A 39 -8.62 -25.97 11.18
C ALA A 39 -8.92 -24.54 11.64
N ALA A 40 -8.73 -24.29 12.93
CA ALA A 40 -8.72 -22.96 13.51
C ALA A 40 -7.26 -22.49 13.64
N ILE A 41 -6.97 -21.29 13.18
CA ILE A 41 -5.63 -20.71 13.24
C ILE A 41 -5.61 -19.39 14.01
N GLY A 42 -4.53 -19.16 14.75
CA GLY A 42 -4.21 -17.85 15.31
C GLY A 42 -3.29 -17.10 14.35
N VAL A 43 -3.64 -15.87 13.98
CA VAL A 43 -2.82 -15.00 13.14
C VAL A 43 -2.36 -13.78 13.92
N TYR A 44 -1.05 -13.67 14.08
CA TYR A 44 -0.38 -12.48 14.59
C TYR A 44 0.21 -11.70 13.42
N PHE A 45 -0.12 -10.41 13.33
CA PHE A 45 0.56 -9.48 12.43
C PHE A 45 1.50 -8.63 13.26
N ASP A 46 2.79 -8.74 12.96
CA ASP A 46 3.82 -7.95 13.62
C ASP A 46 3.65 -6.45 13.34
N ASP A 47 3.87 -5.61 14.34
CA ASP A 47 3.74 -4.16 14.19
C ASP A 47 4.70 -3.60 13.13
N ALA A 48 5.86 -4.22 12.95
CA ALA A 48 6.80 -3.88 11.89
C ALA A 48 6.22 -4.13 10.50
N LEU A 49 5.33 -5.11 10.34
CA LEU A 49 4.66 -5.40 9.07
C LEU A 49 3.50 -4.44 8.82
N VAL A 50 2.56 -4.28 9.76
CA VAL A 50 1.37 -3.43 9.56
C VAL A 50 1.70 -1.94 9.44
N ASN A 51 2.81 -1.49 10.00
CA ASN A 51 3.25 -0.10 9.91
C ASN A 51 4.38 0.12 8.87
N TYR A 52 4.70 -0.89 8.06
CA TYR A 52 5.80 -0.77 7.10
C TYR A 52 5.45 0.21 5.98
N VAL A 53 6.28 1.22 5.82
CA VAL A 53 6.23 2.14 4.69
C VAL A 53 7.52 2.04 3.91
N HIS A 54 7.41 1.73 2.62
CA HIS A 54 8.54 1.69 1.71
C HIS A 54 8.72 3.05 1.06
N GLU A 55 9.94 3.57 1.13
CA GLU A 55 10.34 4.82 0.50
C GLU A 55 11.44 4.53 -0.51
N GLU A 56 11.28 5.03 -1.73
CA GLU A 56 12.26 4.88 -2.80
C GLU A 56 12.40 6.20 -3.56
N GLU A 57 13.61 6.52 -4.03
CA GLU A 57 13.85 7.66 -4.91
C GLU A 57 14.18 7.13 -6.30
N LEU A 58 13.31 7.41 -7.27
CA LEU A 58 13.52 7.02 -8.66
C LEU A 58 14.10 8.21 -9.43
N GLU A 59 15.26 8.05 -10.07
CA GLU A 59 16.00 9.15 -10.72
C GLU A 59 15.12 10.00 -11.65
N GLU A 60 14.19 9.36 -12.37
CA GLU A 60 13.31 9.99 -13.34
C GLU A 60 11.99 10.50 -12.73
N TYR A 61 11.52 9.88 -11.64
CA TYR A 61 10.15 10.07 -11.14
C TYR A 61 10.05 10.68 -9.73
N GLY A 62 11.17 10.83 -9.02
CA GLY A 62 11.24 11.44 -7.70
C GLY A 62 10.98 10.48 -6.54
N ALA A 63 10.65 11.03 -5.37
CA ALA A 63 10.40 10.28 -4.13
C ALA A 63 9.06 9.55 -4.12
N TYR A 64 9.05 8.23 -4.03
CA TYR A 64 7.85 7.42 -3.86
C TYR A 64 7.71 6.97 -2.41
N ARG A 65 6.46 6.96 -1.95
CA ARG A 65 6.09 6.47 -0.62
C ARG A 65 4.93 5.49 -0.75
N LEU A 66 5.19 4.25 -0.35
CA LEU A 66 4.29 3.11 -0.51
C LEU A 66 3.89 2.59 0.87
N ASP A 67 2.61 2.75 1.21
CA ASP A 67 2.06 2.19 2.45
C ASP A 67 1.76 0.69 2.28
N ILE A 68 2.83 -0.11 2.37
CA ILE A 68 2.78 -1.55 2.17
C ILE A 68 2.05 -2.21 3.33
N GLY A 69 2.29 -1.76 4.57
CA GLY A 69 1.63 -2.32 5.75
C GLY A 69 0.11 -2.15 5.70
N ALA A 70 -0.37 -0.94 5.38
CA ALA A 70 -1.80 -0.66 5.26
C ALA A 70 -2.47 -1.42 4.10
N SER A 71 -1.74 -1.72 3.01
CA SER A 71 -2.29 -2.43 1.86
C SER A 71 -2.22 -3.96 1.97
N GLN A 72 -1.13 -4.51 2.50
CA GLN A 72 -0.88 -5.95 2.49
C GLN A 72 -1.51 -6.71 3.65
N ALA A 73 -1.55 -6.14 4.86
CA ALA A 73 -2.16 -6.82 6.00
C ALA A 73 -3.65 -7.18 5.78
N PRO A 74 -4.48 -6.31 5.15
CA PRO A 74 -5.84 -6.66 4.75
C PRO A 74 -5.91 -7.77 3.69
N VAL A 75 -4.95 -7.81 2.76
CA VAL A 75 -4.90 -8.87 1.73
C VAL A 75 -4.65 -10.22 2.38
N PHE A 76 -3.64 -10.32 3.25
CA PHE A 76 -3.36 -11.55 3.99
C PHE A 76 -4.55 -11.99 4.84
N ALA A 77 -5.23 -11.05 5.51
CA ALA A 77 -6.44 -11.34 6.27
C ALA A 77 -7.51 -12.01 5.40
N ARG A 78 -7.84 -11.41 4.25
CA ARG A 78 -8.83 -11.97 3.32
C ARG A 78 -8.44 -13.34 2.78
N VAL A 79 -7.15 -13.56 2.52
CA VAL A 79 -6.66 -14.87 2.06
C VAL A 79 -6.82 -15.91 3.15
N PHE A 80 -6.43 -15.61 4.40
CA PHE A 80 -6.59 -16.55 5.51
C PHE A 80 -8.06 -16.85 5.80
N ASP A 81 -8.93 -15.83 5.79
CA ASP A 81 -10.37 -16.01 5.99
C ASP A 81 -11.01 -16.88 4.88
N ALA A 82 -10.48 -16.82 3.66
CA ALA A 82 -10.92 -17.66 2.57
C ALA A 82 -10.38 -19.10 2.66
N MET A 83 -9.22 -19.30 3.30
CA MET A 83 -8.51 -20.58 3.36
C MET A 83 -8.93 -21.46 4.54
N PHE A 84 -9.30 -20.88 5.69
CA PHE A 84 -9.53 -21.62 6.93
C PHE A 84 -10.97 -21.44 7.43
N GLN A 85 -11.46 -22.41 8.20
CA GLN A 85 -12.79 -22.31 8.81
C GLN A 85 -12.87 -21.29 9.94
N ASP A 86 -11.77 -21.07 10.66
CA ASP A 86 -11.70 -20.09 11.74
C ASP A 86 -10.33 -19.43 11.80
N VAL A 87 -10.34 -18.10 11.86
CA VAL A 87 -9.15 -17.25 11.88
C VAL A 87 -9.31 -16.28 13.04
N VAL A 88 -8.45 -16.44 14.05
CA VAL A 88 -8.47 -15.60 15.24
C VAL A 88 -7.25 -14.70 15.23
N ARG A 89 -7.45 -13.37 15.37
CA ARG A 89 -6.33 -12.46 15.60
C ARG A 89 -5.77 -12.67 16.99
N VAL A 90 -4.48 -12.93 17.07
CA VAL A 90 -3.78 -13.18 18.34
C VAL A 90 -2.68 -12.14 18.56
N LYS A 91 -2.30 -11.99 19.82
CA LYS A 91 -1.17 -11.17 20.26
C LYS A 91 0.06 -12.07 20.43
N PRO A 92 1.28 -11.51 20.38
CA PRO A 92 2.47 -12.28 20.71
C PRO A 92 2.38 -12.75 22.17
N ALA A 93 2.95 -13.92 22.45
CA ALA A 93 3.08 -14.41 23.81
C ALA A 93 4.15 -13.56 24.53
N ASP A 94 3.82 -13.08 25.73
CA ASP A 94 4.71 -12.28 26.58
C ASP A 94 5.99 -13.04 27.00
#